data_AF-A0AAU3Q4Q1-F1
#
_entry.id   AF-A0AAU3Q4Q1-F1
#
_cell.length_a   1.000
_cell.length_b   1.000
_cell.length_c   1.000
_cell.angle_alpha   90.00
_cell.angle_beta   90.00
_cell.angle_gamma   90.00
#
_symmetry.space_group_name_H-M   'P 1'
#
loop_
_entity.id
_entity.type
_entity.pdbx_description
1 polymer ?
#
loop_
_entity_poly.entity_id
_entity_poly.type
_entity_poly.pdbx_seq_one_letter_code
_entity_poly.pdbx_strand_id
1 'polypeptide(L)'
;MTPESARRTTRSDEEVWRLSWLPDRELTRDQALAGMELDEMLSDLARVHDPALHAAAEIRAAALGLTVEQALILLATQILGRMNDERDEQSPRRRAGGPGFGRRVIEPPRVRG
;
A
#
# COMPACT_ATOMS: atom_id res chain seq x y z
N MET A 1 -7.46 -4.15 -10.78
CA MET A 1 -7.75 -3.49 -9.49
C MET A 1 -7.90 -4.60 -8.46
N THR A 2 -6.92 -4.84 -7.60
CA THR A 2 -7.10 -5.81 -6.52
C THR A 2 -7.90 -5.13 -5.40
N PRO A 3 -9.08 -5.67 -5.05
CA PRO A 3 -9.83 -5.19 -3.90
C PRO A 3 -9.01 -5.37 -2.63
N GLU A 4 -9.33 -4.59 -1.62
CA GLU A 4 -8.75 -4.76 -0.31
C GLU A 4 -9.05 -6.16 0.21
N SER A 5 -8.10 -6.76 0.93
CA SER A 5 -8.17 -8.18 1.26
C SER A 5 -7.83 -8.42 2.72
N ALA A 6 -8.71 -9.13 3.41
CA ALA A 6 -8.41 -9.75 4.69
C ALA A 6 -7.69 -11.08 4.46
N ARG A 7 -6.49 -11.23 5.02
CA ARG A 7 -5.72 -12.47 4.98
C ARG A 7 -5.67 -13.10 6.36
N ARG A 8 -6.03 -14.38 6.42
CA ARG A 8 -5.81 -15.22 7.59
C ARG A 8 -4.36 -15.69 7.61
N THR A 9 -3.67 -15.48 8.73
CA THR A 9 -2.36 -16.06 9.02
C THR A 9 -2.50 -17.02 10.18
N THR A 10 -1.96 -18.23 10.04
CA THR A 10 -1.89 -19.22 11.12
C THR A 10 -0.54 -19.05 11.82
N ARG A 11 -0.49 -18.19 12.83
CA ARG A 11 0.72 -17.99 13.64
C ARG A 11 0.42 -18.56 15.02
N SER A 12 0.75 -19.84 15.22
CA SER A 12 0.28 -20.65 16.35
C SER A 12 -1.24 -20.90 16.30
N ASP A 13 -1.80 -21.69 17.22
CA ASP A 13 -3.18 -22.21 17.22
C ASP A 13 -4.30 -21.12 17.20
N GLU A 14 -3.95 -19.85 17.05
CA GLU A 14 -4.85 -18.71 16.95
C GLU A 14 -5.06 -18.28 15.49
N GLU A 15 -6.32 -18.11 15.10
CA GLU A 15 -6.70 -17.54 13.81
C GLU A 15 -6.46 -16.02 13.82
N VAL A 16 -5.25 -15.62 13.44
CA VAL A 16 -4.88 -14.21 13.30
C VAL A 16 -5.26 -13.70 11.92
N TRP A 17 -5.94 -12.56 11.86
CA TRP A 17 -6.32 -11.90 10.62
C TRP A 17 -5.53 -10.60 10.43
N ARG A 18 -5.21 -10.26 9.18
CA ARG A 18 -4.56 -9.01 8.82
C ARG A 18 -5.25 -8.40 7.62
N LEU A 19 -5.47 -7.09 7.65
CA LEU A 19 -6.03 -6.33 6.53
C LEU A 19 -4.90 -5.75 5.69
N SER A 20 -5.10 -5.71 4.38
CA SER A 20 -4.12 -5.10 3.46
C SER A 20 -3.87 -3.62 3.74
N TRP A 21 -4.84 -2.90 4.31
CA TRP A 21 -4.76 -1.48 4.65
C TRP A 21 -4.39 -1.20 6.11
N LEU A 22 -4.39 -2.25 6.95
CA LEU A 22 -3.94 -2.19 8.34
C LEU A 22 -2.98 -3.36 8.61
N PRO A 23 -1.80 -3.38 7.94
CA PRO A 23 -0.90 -4.52 8.00
C PRO A 23 -0.28 -4.68 9.39
N ASP A 24 -0.09 -3.60 10.14
CA ASP A 24 0.65 -3.61 11.41
C ASP A 24 -0.15 -4.16 12.60
N ARG A 25 -1.42 -4.53 12.40
CA ARG A 25 -2.27 -5.11 13.45
C ARG A 25 -2.63 -6.56 13.17
N GLU A 26 -2.54 -7.36 14.24
CA GLU A 26 -3.12 -8.69 14.33
C GLU A 26 -4.57 -8.52 14.82
N LEU A 27 -5.52 -9.02 14.04
CA LEU A 27 -6.96 -8.85 14.26
C LEU A 27 -7.63 -10.20 14.51
N THR A 28 -8.73 -10.17 15.26
CA THR A 28 -9.67 -11.30 15.29
C THR A 28 -10.47 -11.37 13.98
N ARG A 29 -11.17 -12.49 13.77
CA ARG A 29 -12.07 -12.65 12.62
C ARG A 29 -13.13 -11.54 12.55
N ASP A 30 -13.73 -11.20 13.69
CA ASP A 30 -14.80 -10.19 13.75
C ASP A 30 -14.25 -8.77 13.49
N GLN A 31 -13.04 -8.49 13.97
CA GLN A 31 -12.35 -7.25 13.66
C GLN A 31 -11.99 -7.16 12.18
N ALA A 32 -11.49 -8.24 11.58
CA ALA A 32 -11.21 -8.29 10.15
C ALA A 32 -12.47 -8.05 9.31
N LEU A 33 -13.60 -8.65 9.70
CA LEU A 33 -14.89 -8.40 9.04
C LEU A 33 -15.33 -6.94 9.19
N ALA A 34 -15.23 -6.38 10.39
CA ALA A 34 -15.54 -4.97 10.63
C ALA A 34 -14.68 -4.04 9.77
N GLY A 35 -13.41 -4.36 9.56
CA GLY A 35 -12.53 -3.59 8.69
C GLY A 35 -12.83 -3.73 7.19
N MET A 36 -13.31 -4.89 6.74
CA MET A 36 -13.79 -5.05 5.37
C MET A 36 -15.10 -4.28 5.14
N GLU A 37 -16.04 -4.33 6.09
CA GLU A 37 -17.27 -3.54 6.03
C GLU A 37 -16.98 -2.04 6.06
N LEU A 38 -15.99 -1.62 6.87
CA LEU A 38 -15.57 -0.22 6.93
C LEU A 38 -14.97 0.25 5.60
N ASP A 39 -14.11 -0.53 4.96
CA ASP A 39 -13.58 -0.19 3.63
C ASP A 39 -14.70 0.00 2.58
N GLU A 40 -15.66 -0.94 2.52
CA GLU A 40 -16.81 -0.84 1.62
C GLU A 40 -17.66 0.41 1.89
N MET A 41 -17.87 0.75 3.16
CA MET A 41 -18.60 1.97 3.55
C MET A 41 -17.86 3.25 3.15
N LEU A 42 -16.52 3.25 3.21
CA LEU A 42 -15.68 4.42 2.92
C LEU A 42 -15.32 4.55 1.43
N SER A 43 -15.46 3.47 0.66
CA SER A 43 -15.23 3.44 -0.79
C SER A 43 -16.18 4.37 -1.56
N ASP A 44 -17.39 4.62 -1.04
CA ASP A 44 -18.36 5.54 -1.63
C ASP A 44 -18.39 6.89 -0.90
N LEU A 45 -17.46 7.78 -1.27
CA LEU A 45 -17.38 9.13 -0.70
C LEU A 45 -18.64 9.99 -0.98
N ALA A 46 -19.48 9.63 -1.96
CA ALA A 46 -20.72 10.36 -2.21
C ALA A 46 -21.77 10.13 -1.11
N ARG A 47 -21.65 9.02 -0.36
CA ARG A 47 -22.55 8.66 0.74
C ARG A 47 -22.00 9.01 2.12
N VAL A 48 -20.78 9.57 2.21
CA VAL A 48 -20.13 9.88 3.50
C VAL A 48 -20.91 10.90 4.35
N HIS A 49 -21.80 11.68 3.73
CA HIS A 49 -22.69 12.63 4.40
C HIS A 49 -24.00 12.01 4.92
N ASP A 50 -24.27 10.74 4.65
CA ASP A 50 -25.40 10.02 5.22
C ASP A 50 -25.13 9.78 6.73
N PRO A 51 -25.93 10.39 7.64
CA PRO A 51 -25.71 10.25 9.08
C PRO A 51 -25.82 8.79 9.56
N ALA A 52 -26.64 7.96 8.91
CA ALA A 52 -26.79 6.56 9.28
C ALA A 52 -25.57 5.74 8.87
N LEU A 53 -25.00 6.03 7.69
CA LEU A 53 -23.75 5.42 7.24
C LEU A 53 -22.59 5.85 8.13
N HIS A 54 -22.53 7.13 8.51
CA HIS A 54 -21.48 7.66 9.38
C HIS A 54 -21.50 6.97 10.76
N ALA A 55 -22.67 6.84 11.39
CA ALA A 55 -22.81 6.13 12.66
C ALA A 55 -22.42 4.64 12.55
N ALA A 56 -22.77 3.99 11.44
CA ALA A 56 -22.35 2.61 11.19
C ALA A 56 -20.83 2.50 11.05
N ALA A 57 -20.20 3.42 10.31
CA ALA A 57 -18.75 3.49 10.13
C ALA A 57 -18.03 3.75 11.46
N GLU A 58 -18.56 4.62 12.33
CA GLU A 58 -18.01 4.86 13.67
C GLU A 58 -17.98 3.59 14.52
N ILE A 59 -19.05 2.80 14.52
CA ILE A 59 -19.11 1.54 15.27
C ILE A 59 -18.06 0.55 14.75
N ARG A 60 -17.87 0.47 13.42
CA ARG A 60 -16.89 -0.44 12.81
C ARG A 60 -15.45 0.02 13.03
N ALA A 61 -15.19 1.32 12.93
CA ALA A 61 -13.89 1.89 13.24
C ALA A 61 -13.54 1.68 14.73
N ALA A 62 -14.50 1.87 15.63
CA ALA A 62 -14.33 1.65 17.06
C ALA A 62 -13.98 0.19 17.38
N ALA A 63 -14.57 -0.79 16.66
CA ALA A 63 -14.23 -2.21 16.81
C ALA A 63 -12.75 -2.51 16.47
N LEU A 64 -12.14 -1.67 15.61
CA LEU A 64 -10.73 -1.71 15.26
C LEU A 64 -9.85 -0.83 16.17
N GLY A 65 -10.44 -0.08 17.11
CA GLY A 65 -9.74 0.93 17.91
C GLY A 65 -9.24 2.11 17.07
N LEU A 66 -10.04 2.53 16.10
CA LEU A 66 -9.79 3.65 15.20
C LEU A 66 -10.99 4.60 15.18
N THR A 67 -10.74 5.85 14.75
CA THR A 67 -11.79 6.78 14.30
C THR A 67 -12.03 6.61 12.80
N VAL A 68 -13.17 7.11 12.32
CA VAL A 68 -13.50 7.11 10.88
C VAL A 68 -12.45 7.91 10.10
N GLU A 69 -12.01 9.06 10.62
CA GLU A 69 -10.97 9.88 10.01
C GLU A 69 -9.64 9.15 9.92
N GLN A 70 -9.23 8.42 10.97
CA GLN A 70 -8.00 7.62 10.94
C GLN A 70 -8.07 6.51 9.88
N ALA A 71 -9.21 5.82 9.79
CA ALA A 71 -9.41 4.80 8.77
C ALA A 71 -9.35 5.40 7.35
N LEU A 72 -10.01 6.54 7.11
CA LEU A 72 -9.95 7.27 5.85
C LEU A 72 -8.53 7.68 5.48
N ILE A 73 -7.75 8.20 6.42
CA ILE A 73 -6.36 8.60 6.18
C ILE A 73 -5.51 7.39 5.79
N LEU A 74 -5.67 6.24 6.46
CA LEU A 74 -4.92 5.02 6.16
C LEU A 74 -5.24 4.51 4.74
N LEU A 75 -6.53 4.43 4.40
CA LEU A 75 -7.00 4.02 3.08
C LEU A 75 -6.49 4.97 1.98
N ALA A 76 -6.63 6.29 2.19
CA ALA A 76 -6.14 7.29 1.23
C ALA A 76 -4.62 7.23 1.06
N THR A 77 -3.87 7.05 2.16
CA THR A 77 -2.41 6.90 2.12
C THR A 77 -2.01 5.66 1.32
N GLN A 78 -2.75 4.57 1.45
CA GLN A 78 -2.48 3.36 0.70
C GLN A 78 -2.78 3.51 -0.80
N ILE A 79 -3.91 4.14 -1.15
CA ILE A 79 -4.24 4.43 -2.55
C ILE A 79 -3.15 5.30 -3.18
N LEU A 80 -2.70 6.35 -2.48
CA LEU A 80 -1.61 7.21 -2.93
C LEU A 80 -0.28 6.47 -3.05
N GLY A 81 0.02 5.56 -2.11
CA GLY A 81 1.20 4.69 -2.18
C GLY A 81 1.21 3.84 -3.45
N ARG A 82 0.08 3.19 -3.76
CA ARG A 82 -0.08 2.39 -4.99
C ARG A 82 0.08 3.24 -6.27
N MET A 83 -0.52 4.43 -6.31
CA MET A 83 -0.39 5.34 -7.45
C MET A 83 1.06 5.81 -7.66
N ASN A 84 1.82 5.98 -6.58
CA ASN A 84 3.24 6.31 -6.65
C ASN A 84 4.07 5.12 -7.14
N ASP A 85 3.82 3.91 -6.63
CA ASP A 85 4.48 2.68 -7.08
C ASP A 85 4.22 2.44 -8.59
N GLU A 86 2.98 2.61 -9.05
CA GLU A 86 2.62 2.51 -10.47
C GLU A 86 3.32 3.57 -11.33
N ARG A 87 3.50 4.80 -10.82
CA ARG A 87 4.22 5.88 -11.52
C ARG A 87 5.73 5.64 -11.55
N ASP A 88 6.29 5.03 -10.52
CA ASP A 88 7.70 4.63 -10.46
C ASP A 88 7.99 3.43 -11.39
N GLU A 89 7.05 2.48 -11.50
CA GLU A 89 7.11 1.38 -12.48
C GLU A 89 6.89 1.85 -13.93
N GLN A 90 6.00 2.83 -14.14
CA GLN A 90 5.75 3.44 -15.45
C GLN A 90 6.83 4.46 -15.87
N SER A 91 7.69 4.89 -14.94
CA SER A 91 8.91 5.62 -15.28
C SER A 91 9.86 4.65 -15.97
N PRO A 92 9.96 4.67 -17.31
CA PRO A 92 10.79 3.71 -17.99
C PRO A 92 12.21 4.08 -17.64
N ARG A 93 12.94 3.08 -17.11
CA ARG A 93 14.39 2.89 -17.29
C ARG A 93 14.93 3.83 -18.36
N ARG A 94 15.34 5.05 -17.97
CA ARG A 94 16.10 5.92 -18.86
C ARG A 94 17.48 5.28 -18.96
N ARG A 95 17.57 4.33 -19.90
CA ARG A 95 18.76 3.80 -20.56
C ARG A 95 19.89 3.34 -19.63
N ALA A 96 19.73 2.14 -19.07
CA ALA A 96 20.86 1.22 -18.98
C ALA A 96 20.88 0.38 -20.27
N GLY A 97 21.72 0.78 -21.24
CA GLY A 97 21.85 0.05 -22.50
C GLY A 97 22.79 0.76 -23.49
N GLY A 98 24.09 0.48 -23.39
CA GLY A 98 25.08 0.78 -24.42
C GLY A 98 26.53 0.83 -23.88
N PRO A 99 27.32 -0.25 -24.00
CA PRO A 99 28.76 -0.21 -23.77
C PRO A 99 29.44 0.39 -25.01
N GLY A 100 30.22 1.46 -24.85
CA GLY A 100 30.99 1.98 -25.98
C GLY A 100 31.45 3.43 -25.84
N PHE A 101 32.35 3.71 -24.90
CA PHE A 101 33.37 4.72 -25.15
C PHE A 101 34.72 4.13 -24.78
N GLY A 102 35.46 3.76 -25.83
CA GLY A 102 36.82 3.28 -25.74
C GLY A 102 37.67 4.27 -24.97
N ARG A 103 38.14 3.83 -23.81
CA ARG A 103 39.30 4.42 -23.15
C ARG A 103 40.49 4.10 -24.04
N ARG A 104 40.74 4.95 -25.02
CA ARG A 104 41.97 4.96 -25.82
C ARG A 104 43.10 5.24 -24.82
N VAL A 105 43.74 4.18 -24.36
CA VAL A 105 45.00 4.25 -23.64
C VAL A 105 45.99 4.86 -24.63
N ILE A 106 46.29 6.13 -24.46
CA ILE A 106 47.39 6.77 -25.18
C ILE A 106 48.64 6.29 -24.46
N GLU A 107 49.29 5.27 -25.03
CA GLU A 107 50.62 4.85 -24.60
C GLU A 107 51.59 6.01 -24.82
N PRO A 108 52.42 6.41 -23.83
CA PRO A 108 53.44 7.42 -24.06
C PRO A 108 54.55 6.84 -24.94
N PRO A 109 55.16 7.65 -25.84
CA PRO A 109 56.15 7.15 -26.78
C PRO A 109 57.41 6.73 -26.03
N ARG A 110 57.81 5.47 -26.17
CA ARG A 110 59.13 5.00 -25.75
C ARG A 110 60.17 5.62 -26.67
N VAL A 111 60.97 6.54 -26.13
CA VAL A 111 62.16 7.05 -26.81
C VAL A 111 63.23 5.95 -26.71
N ARG A 112 63.61 5.39 -27.87
CA ARG A 112 64.84 4.61 -28.02
C ARG A 112 65.93 5.60 -28.46
N GLY A 113 66.97 5.73 -27.64
CA GLY A 113 68.15 6.56 -27.91
C GLY A 113 69.06 6.56 -26.70
#